data_AF-A0A257PX95-F1
#
_entry.id   AF-A0A257PX95-F1
#
_cell.length_a   1.000
_cell.length_b   1.000
_cell.length_c   1.000
_cell.angle_alpha   90.00
_cell.angle_beta   90.00
_cell.angle_gamma   90.00
#
_symmetry.space_group_name_H-M   'P 1'
#
loop_
_entity.id
_entity.type
_entity.pdbx_description
1 polymer ?
#
loop_
_entity_poly.entity_id
_entity_poly.type
_entity_poly.pdbx_seq_one_letter_code
_entity_poly.pdbx_strand_id
1 'polypeptide(L)'
;MEHFTQHYRHPHLGPFSKILLLGFAGVDIFFVLSGFILTAVYLELKLAGLRDFALRRILRIYPLHLAVLVVIMALGSVSIAWQFNAVWWRNLPAVALLLQPYLGLDRDLWNSPSWSAGVELSCYLLFPLALVLLRRLPVVALLLLVAA
;
A
#
# COMPACT_ATOMS: atom_id res chain seq x y z
N MET A 1 -14.96 -2.91 -9.43
CA MET A 1 -14.85 -4.35 -9.11
C MET A 1 -14.96 -5.25 -10.35
N GLU A 2 -15.80 -4.93 -11.35
CA GLU A 2 -15.98 -5.77 -12.55
C GLU A 2 -14.75 -5.89 -13.47
N HIS A 3 -13.92 -4.86 -13.56
CA HIS A 3 -12.71 -4.90 -14.41
C HIS A 3 -11.61 -5.86 -13.89
N PHE A 4 -11.64 -6.23 -12.60
CA PHE A 4 -10.61 -7.05 -11.96
C PHE A 4 -10.90 -8.57 -12.02
N THR A 5 -12.18 -8.96 -12.07
CA THR A 5 -12.55 -10.39 -12.16
C THR A 5 -12.26 -10.97 -13.54
N GLN A 6 -12.15 -10.16 -14.59
CA GLN A 6 -11.76 -10.63 -15.93
C GLN A 6 -10.26 -10.93 -16.05
N HIS A 7 -9.40 -10.18 -15.36
CA HIS A 7 -7.94 -10.34 -15.51
C HIS A 7 -7.38 -11.58 -14.79
N TYR A 8 -8.03 -12.06 -13.72
CA TYR A 8 -7.62 -13.27 -13.00
C TYR A 8 -8.44 -14.52 -13.34
N ARG A 9 -9.39 -14.42 -14.28
CA ARG A 9 -10.09 -15.57 -14.88
C ARG A 9 -9.21 -16.21 -15.96
N HIS A 10 -8.00 -16.63 -15.58
CA HIS A 10 -7.19 -17.50 -16.43
C HIS A 10 -7.51 -18.97 -16.10
N PRO A 11 -7.95 -19.79 -17.08
CA PRO A 11 -8.36 -21.19 -16.85
C PRO A 11 -7.27 -22.10 -16.28
N HIS A 12 -6.01 -21.66 -16.30
CA HIS A 12 -4.83 -22.47 -16.00
C HIS A 12 -4.45 -22.49 -14.50
N LEU A 13 -5.06 -21.67 -13.65
CA LEU A 13 -4.67 -21.49 -12.23
C LEU A 13 -5.46 -22.32 -11.21
N GLY A 14 -6.39 -23.18 -11.66
CA GLY A 14 -7.08 -24.15 -10.80
C GLY A 14 -7.56 -23.59 -9.44
N PRO A 15 -7.42 -24.33 -8.31
CA PRO A 15 -7.82 -23.85 -6.99
C PRO A 15 -7.01 -22.64 -6.46
N PHE A 16 -5.82 -22.37 -7.00
CA PHE A 16 -4.99 -21.23 -6.60
C PHE A 16 -5.58 -19.87 -7.02
N SER A 17 -6.35 -19.84 -8.11
CA SER A 17 -7.08 -18.62 -8.53
C SER A 17 -8.01 -18.10 -7.44
N LYS A 18 -8.67 -18.99 -6.69
CA LYS A 18 -9.56 -18.64 -5.58
C LYS A 18 -8.80 -18.08 -4.39
N ILE A 19 -7.62 -18.64 -4.10
CA ILE A 19 -6.74 -18.17 -3.00
C ILE A 19 -6.20 -16.78 -3.32
N LEU A 20 -5.75 -16.54 -4.57
CA LEU A 20 -5.30 -15.22 -5.01
C LEU A 20 -6.42 -14.17 -4.95
N LEU A 21 -7.64 -14.55 -5.31
CA LEU A 21 -8.82 -13.69 -5.16
C LEU A 21 -9.14 -13.37 -3.70
N LEU A 22 -8.96 -14.34 -2.79
CA LEU A 22 -9.08 -14.11 -1.34
C LEU A 22 -8.03 -13.14 -0.80
N GLY A 23 -6.83 -13.13 -1.40
CA GLY A 23 -5.76 -12.20 -1.06
C GLY A 23 -6.20 -10.73 -1.12
N PHE A 24 -7.05 -10.37 -2.07
CA PHE A 24 -7.61 -9.01 -2.17
C PHE A 24 -8.53 -8.66 -1.00
N ALA A 25 -9.42 -9.57 -0.59
CA ALA A 25 -10.25 -9.36 0.59
C ALA A 25 -9.38 -9.24 1.87
N GLY A 26 -8.25 -9.94 1.92
CA GLY A 26 -7.26 -9.79 2.98
C GLY A 26 -6.67 -8.37 3.07
N VAL A 27 -6.41 -7.72 1.93
CA VAL A 27 -5.92 -6.33 1.87
C VAL A 27 -6.98 -5.36 2.41
N ASP A 28 -8.26 -5.57 2.09
CA ASP A 28 -9.35 -4.73 2.60
C ASP A 28 -9.45 -4.83 4.14
N ILE A 29 -9.43 -6.05 4.67
CA ILE A 29 -9.44 -6.30 6.13
C ILE A 29 -8.20 -5.68 6.80
N PHE A 30 -7.03 -5.80 6.16
CA PHE A 30 -5.80 -5.21 6.64
C PHE A 30 -5.90 -3.69 6.78
N PHE A 31 -6.50 -2.98 5.81
CA PHE A 31 -6.67 -1.53 5.91
C PHE A 31 -7.62 -1.13 7.05
N VAL A 32 -8.73 -1.84 7.22
CA VAL A 32 -9.67 -1.58 8.33
C VAL A 32 -8.98 -1.77 9.68
N LEU A 33 -8.25 -2.87 9.85
CA LEU A 33 -7.51 -3.16 11.08
C LEU A 33 -6.41 -2.12 11.34
N SER A 34 -5.68 -1.73 10.29
CA SER A 34 -4.62 -0.73 10.38
C SER A 34 -5.16 0.62 10.86
N GLY A 35 -6.31 1.06 10.34
CA GLY A 35 -6.99 2.28 10.77
C GLY A 35 -7.45 2.23 12.22
N PHE A 36 -7.99 1.10 12.67
CA PHE A 36 -8.39 0.91 14.08
C PHE A 36 -7.19 1.00 15.02
N ILE A 37 -6.11 0.27 14.72
CA ILE A 37 -4.88 0.29 15.51
C ILE A 37 -4.24 1.68 15.51
N LEU A 38 -4.21 2.36 14.35
CA LEU A 38 -3.73 3.73 14.23
C LEU A 38 -4.46 4.65 15.20
N THR A 39 -5.79 4.63 15.18
CA THR A 39 -6.61 5.50 16.02
C THR A 39 -6.38 5.21 17.50
N ALA A 40 -6.40 3.95 17.91
CA ALA A 40 -6.18 3.54 19.30
C ALA A 40 -4.81 4.01 19.81
N VAL A 41 -3.75 3.76 19.04
CA VAL A 41 -2.39 4.09 19.44
C VAL A 41 -2.16 5.62 19.47
N TYR A 42 -2.76 6.37 18.53
CA TYR A 42 -2.65 7.83 18.51
C TYR A 42 -3.45 8.55 19.61
N LEU A 43 -4.48 7.92 20.18
CA LEU A 43 -5.19 8.48 21.33
C LEU A 43 -4.31 8.49 22.58
N GLU A 44 -3.41 7.52 22.70
CA GLU A 44 -2.50 7.37 23.84
C GLU A 44 -1.14 8.07 23.63
N LEU A 45 -0.73 8.29 22.38
CA LEU A 45 0.54 8.93 22.05
C LEU A 45 0.49 10.45 22.22
N LYS A 46 1.41 10.98 23.04
CA LYS A 46 1.75 12.41 23.05
C LYS A 46 2.45 12.79 21.74
N LEU A 47 2.21 14.00 21.25
CA LEU A 47 2.79 14.56 20.00
C LEU A 47 4.33 14.37 19.90
N ALA A 48 5.04 14.38 21.04
CA ALA A 48 6.48 14.17 21.10
C ALA A 48 6.95 12.77 20.65
N GLY A 49 6.10 11.74 20.76
CA GLY A 49 6.42 10.35 20.37
C GLY A 49 6.11 10.01 18.91
N LEU A 50 5.54 10.94 18.14
CA LEU A 50 5.08 10.68 16.77
C LEU A 50 6.23 10.39 15.80
N ARG A 51 7.35 11.09 15.96
CA ARG A 51 8.55 10.87 15.14
C ARG A 51 9.08 9.45 15.30
N ASP A 52 9.25 9.02 16.54
CA ASP A 52 9.76 7.68 16.83
C ASP A 52 8.77 6.59 16.42
N PHE A 53 7.47 6.86 16.52
CA PHE A 53 6.43 5.96 16.02
C PHE A 53 6.50 5.81 14.49
N ALA A 54 6.59 6.92 13.75
CA ALA A 54 6.69 6.91 12.29
C ALA A 54 7.97 6.21 11.82
N LEU A 55 9.11 6.50 12.46
CA LEU A 55 10.40 5.87 12.15
C LEU A 55 10.35 4.35 12.34
N ARG A 56 9.77 3.86 13.44
CA ARG A 56 9.62 2.41 13.67
C ARG A 56 8.79 1.73 12.57
N ARG A 57 7.77 2.41 12.04
CA ARG A 57 6.92 1.86 10.96
C ARG A 57 7.62 1.88 9.62
N ILE A 58 8.34 2.95 9.29
CA ILE A 58 9.20 3.01 8.10
C ILE A 58 10.24 1.90 8.14
N LEU A 59 10.96 1.76 9.26
CA LEU A 59 11.98 0.72 9.45
C LEU A 59 11.41 -0.70 9.47
N ARG A 60 10.10 -0.88 9.65
CA ARG A 60 9.45 -2.18 9.54
C ARG A 60 9.08 -2.53 8.10
N ILE A 61 8.54 -1.57 7.34
CA ILE A 61 7.99 -1.81 5.99
C ILE A 61 9.10 -1.76 4.93
N TYR A 62 9.98 -0.76 5.02
CA TYR A 62 10.93 -0.44 3.97
C TYR A 62 12.00 -1.53 3.75
N PRO A 63 12.59 -2.15 4.79
CA PRO A 63 13.59 -3.21 4.58
C PRO A 63 13.00 -4.44 3.90
N LEU A 64 11.78 -4.82 4.27
CA LEU A 64 11.08 -5.95 3.65
C LEU A 64 10.73 -5.64 2.19
N HIS A 65 10.22 -4.44 1.92
CA HIS A 65 9.91 -3.99 0.55
C HIS A 65 11.14 -4.05 -0.35
N LEU A 66 12.27 -3.50 0.10
CA LEU A 66 13.51 -3.54 -0.67
C LEU A 66 14.03 -4.97 -0.86
N ALA A 67 13.97 -5.82 0.16
CA ALA A 67 14.38 -7.21 0.03
C ALA A 67 13.57 -7.95 -1.04
N VAL A 68 12.24 -7.80 -1.02
CA VAL A 68 11.35 -8.39 -2.03
C VAL A 68 11.63 -7.80 -3.42
N LEU A 69 11.83 -6.49 -3.52
CA LEU A 69 12.14 -5.84 -4.80
C LEU A 69 13.44 -6.37 -5.42
N VAL A 70 14.49 -6.55 -4.61
CA VAL A 70 15.76 -7.15 -5.05
C VAL A 70 15.57 -8.59 -5.50
N VAL A 71 14.78 -9.39 -4.78
CA VAL A 71 14.48 -10.78 -5.16
C VAL A 71 13.74 -10.82 -6.51
N ILE A 72 12.74 -9.96 -6.71
CA ILE A 72 12.00 -9.89 -7.98
C ILE A 72 12.93 -9.46 -9.12
N MET A 73 13.81 -8.48 -8.90
CA MET A 73 14.81 -8.07 -9.88
C MET A 73 15.76 -9.21 -10.25
N ALA A 74 16.22 -9.98 -9.27
CA ALA A 74 17.09 -11.13 -9.48
C ALA A 74 16.38 -12.29 -10.21
N LEU A 75 15.10 -12.52 -9.93
CA LEU A 75 14.33 -13.58 -10.59
C LEU A 75 14.03 -13.22 -12.06
N GLY A 76 13.64 -11.98 -12.33
CA GLY A 76 13.35 -11.57 -13.70
C GLY A 76 14.59 -11.39 -14.58
N SER A 77 15.77 -11.14 -14.01
CA SER A 77 17.03 -11.15 -14.80
C SER A 77 17.43 -12.55 -15.27
N VAL A 78 16.95 -13.60 -14.60
CA VAL A 78 17.24 -15.01 -14.95
C VAL A 78 16.17 -15.61 -15.86
N SER A 79 14.92 -15.14 -15.79
CA SER A 79 13.84 -15.73 -16.57
C SER A 79 13.65 -15.06 -17.94
N ILE A 80 13.70 -15.85 -19.01
CA ILE A 80 13.42 -15.39 -20.40
C ILE A 80 11.97 -14.93 -20.58
N ALA A 81 11.05 -15.39 -19.72
CA ALA A 81 9.63 -15.03 -19.75
C ALA A 81 9.32 -13.65 -19.15
N TRP A 82 10.15 -13.14 -18.22
CA TRP A 82 9.99 -11.81 -17.63
C TRP A 82 11.01 -10.85 -18.24
N GLN A 83 10.82 -10.51 -19.52
CA GLN A 83 11.64 -9.48 -20.16
C GLN A 83 11.24 -8.10 -19.61
N PHE A 84 12.04 -7.58 -18.68
CA PHE A 84 11.89 -6.21 -18.20
C PHE A 84 12.11 -5.24 -19.35
N ASN A 85 11.04 -4.57 -19.78
CA ASN A 85 11.12 -3.55 -20.81
C ASN A 85 11.46 -2.17 -20.20
N ALA A 86 11.69 -1.17 -21.06
CA ALA A 86 12.07 0.18 -20.64
C ALA A 86 11.08 0.85 -19.66
N VAL A 87 9.79 0.48 -19.70
CA VAL A 87 8.76 1.02 -18.79
C VAL A 87 9.01 0.58 -17.34
N TRP A 88 9.47 -0.65 -17.14
CA TRP A 88 9.76 -1.19 -15.80
C TRP A 88 10.91 -0.42 -15.16
N TRP A 89 12.00 -0.25 -15.90
CA TRP A 89 13.17 0.49 -15.42
C TRP A 89 12.87 1.97 -15.16
N ARG A 90 12.08 2.61 -16.04
CA ARG A 90 11.66 4.00 -15.87
C ARG A 90 10.85 4.21 -14.58
N ASN A 91 10.04 3.23 -14.22
CA ASN A 91 9.15 3.30 -13.06
C ASN A 91 9.76 2.72 -11.78
N LEU A 92 10.98 2.15 -11.84
CA LEU A 92 11.66 1.58 -10.68
C LEU A 92 11.79 2.57 -9.50
N PRO A 93 12.11 3.87 -9.70
CA PRO A 93 12.17 4.81 -8.58
C PRO A 93 10.81 5.00 -7.89
N ALA A 94 9.72 5.02 -8.68
CA ALA A 94 8.37 5.15 -8.14
C ALA A 94 7.96 3.92 -7.32
N VAL A 95 8.34 2.71 -7.75
CA VAL A 95 8.10 1.48 -6.97
C VAL A 95 8.99 1.43 -5.74
N ALA A 96 10.29 1.75 -5.87
CA ALA A 96 11.24 1.73 -4.76
C ALA A 96 10.80 2.68 -3.62
N LEU A 97 10.26 3.84 -3.98
CA LEU A 97 9.76 4.85 -3.05
C LEU A 97 8.29 4.63 -2.65
N LEU A 98 7.64 3.56 -3.11
CA LEU A 98 6.22 3.26 -2.86
C LEU A 98 5.25 4.37 -3.34
N LEU A 99 5.65 5.11 -4.38
CA LEU A 99 4.88 6.21 -4.98
C LEU A 99 3.95 5.75 -6.11
N GLN A 100 4.06 4.50 -6.55
CA GLN A 100 3.24 3.92 -7.62
C GLN A 100 1.72 4.14 -7.48
N PRO A 101 1.08 4.10 -6.27
CA PRO A 101 -0.37 4.27 -6.18
C PRO A 101 -0.83 5.70 -6.53
N TYR A 102 0.06 6.69 -6.39
CA TYR A 102 -0.26 8.11 -6.56
C TYR A 102 0.04 8.61 -7.97
N LEU A 103 0.89 7.90 -8.70
CA LEU A 103 1.32 8.26 -10.05
C LEU A 103 0.50 7.57 -11.15
N GLY A 104 -0.59 6.87 -10.78
CA GLY A 104 -1.44 6.14 -11.72
C GLY A 104 -0.69 5.04 -12.46
N LEU A 105 0.39 4.52 -11.87
CA LEU A 105 1.20 3.47 -12.47
C LEU A 105 0.49 2.13 -12.33
N ASP A 106 0.62 1.28 -13.34
CA ASP A 106 0.01 -0.05 -13.35
C ASP A 106 0.43 -0.85 -12.10
N ARG A 107 -0.55 -1.47 -11.45
CA ARG A 107 -0.34 -2.29 -10.25
C ARG A 107 0.47 -3.56 -10.52
N ASP A 108 0.85 -3.81 -11.77
CA ASP A 108 1.59 -5.02 -12.19
C ASP A 108 3.09 -4.77 -12.38
N LEU A 109 3.57 -3.58 -12.03
CA LEU A 109 5.00 -3.24 -12.07
C LEU A 109 5.75 -3.89 -10.90
N TRP A 110 6.89 -4.52 -11.20
CA TRP A 110 7.86 -5.08 -10.24
C TRP A 110 7.22 -5.89 -9.10
N ASN A 111 6.90 -5.23 -7.99
CA ASN A 111 6.22 -5.78 -6.83
C ASN A 111 4.76 -5.35 -6.85
N SER A 112 3.91 -6.14 -7.50
CA SER A 112 2.48 -5.82 -7.63
C SER A 112 1.82 -5.44 -6.30
N PRO A 113 1.87 -6.25 -5.22
CA PRO A 113 1.21 -5.91 -3.96
C PRO A 113 1.85 -4.75 -3.19
N SER A 114 2.99 -4.19 -3.60
CA SER A 114 3.61 -3.06 -2.89
C SER A 114 2.77 -1.78 -2.89
N TRP A 115 1.77 -1.66 -3.78
CA TRP A 115 0.87 -0.52 -3.79
C TRP A 115 0.14 -0.35 -2.45
N SER A 116 -0.27 -1.44 -1.80
CA SER A 116 -1.00 -1.37 -0.53
C SER A 116 -0.08 -0.93 0.62
N ALA A 117 1.18 -1.36 0.61
CA ALA A 117 2.20 -0.92 1.57
C ALA A 117 2.52 0.57 1.42
N GLY A 118 2.53 1.10 0.19
CA GLY A 118 2.68 2.53 -0.05
C GLY A 118 1.52 3.36 0.50
N VAL A 119 0.29 2.89 0.29
CA VAL A 119 -0.91 3.51 0.88
C VAL A 119 -0.85 3.45 2.42
N GLU A 120 -0.47 2.32 2.99
CA GLU A 120 -0.32 2.15 4.44
C GLU A 120 0.71 3.12 5.02
N LEU A 121 1.87 3.26 4.38
CA LEU A 121 2.92 4.18 4.80
C LEU A 121 2.44 5.64 4.79
N SER A 122 1.75 6.04 3.73
CA SER A 122 1.17 7.39 3.62
C SER A 122 0.09 7.62 4.66
N CYS A 123 -0.75 6.63 4.97
CA CYS A 123 -1.70 6.70 6.08
C CYS A 123 -0.96 6.97 7.39
N TYR A 124 0.15 6.30 7.68
CA TYR A 124 0.93 6.55 8.90
C TYR A 124 1.51 7.96 8.99
N LEU A 125 1.89 8.56 7.86
CA LEU A 125 2.45 9.91 7.81
C LEU A 125 1.37 11.01 7.83
N LEU A 126 0.21 10.76 7.21
CA LEU A 126 -0.88 11.73 7.11
C LEU A 126 -1.83 11.70 8.30
N PHE A 127 -1.97 10.56 8.99
CA PHE A 127 -2.81 10.42 10.19
C PHE A 127 -2.56 11.49 11.28
N PRO A 128 -1.32 11.86 11.67
CA PRO A 128 -1.09 12.91 12.67
C PRO A 128 -1.65 14.26 12.21
N LEU A 129 -1.44 14.61 10.94
CA LEU A 129 -1.93 15.85 10.36
C LEU A 129 -3.47 15.84 10.30
N ALA A 130 -4.06 14.74 9.87
CA ALA A 130 -5.50 14.55 9.85
C ALA A 130 -6.08 14.68 11.26
N LEU A 131 -5.49 14.06 12.28
CA LEU A 131 -5.97 14.13 13.66
C LEU A 131 -5.94 15.56 14.23
N VAL A 132 -4.88 16.32 13.95
CA VAL A 132 -4.78 17.73 14.35
C VAL A 132 -5.85 18.56 13.64
N LEU A 133 -6.04 18.36 12.34
CA LEU A 133 -7.03 19.09 11.55
C LEU A 133 -8.46 18.76 11.99
N LEU A 134 -8.79 17.47 12.12
CA LEU A 134 -10.12 16.99 12.53
C LEU A 134 -10.53 17.50 13.92
N ARG A 135 -9.57 17.63 14.86
CA ARG A 135 -9.83 18.23 16.18
C ARG A 135 -10.13 19.73 16.14
N ARG A 136 -9.76 20.42 15.07
CA ARG A 136 -9.99 21.86 14.88
C ARG A 136 -11.24 22.16 14.07
N LEU A 137 -11.81 21.17 13.39
CA LEU A 137 -12.99 21.33 12.55
C LEU A 137 -14.28 21.18 13.36
N PRO A 138 -15.29 22.05 13.16
CA PRO A 138 -16.61 21.83 13.72
C PRO A 138 -17.23 20.57 13.10
N VAL A 139 -18.08 19.86 13.87
CA VAL A 139 -18.75 18.61 13.43
C VAL A 139 -19.47 18.79 12.08
N VAL A 140 -19.99 19.98 11.79
CA VAL A 140 -20.64 20.30 10.51
C VAL A 140 -19.66 20.22 9.33
N ALA A 141 -18.42 20.69 9.49
CA ALA A 141 -17.40 20.59 8.46
C ALA A 141 -16.96 19.13 8.23
N LEU A 142 -16.98 18.31 9.29
CA LEU A 142 -16.73 16.87 9.17
C LEU A 142 -17.84 16.16 8.39
N LEU A 143 -19.11 16.49 8.68
CA LEU A 143 -20.26 15.93 7.96
C LEU A 143 -20.26 16.31 6.47
N LEU A 144 -19.87 17.54 6.14
CA LEU A 144 -19.74 18.00 4.75
C LEU A 144 -18.59 17.30 4.01
N LEU A 145 -17.47 17.03 4.69
CA LEU A 145 -16.35 16.27 4.12
C LEU A 145 -16.68 14.80 3.85
N VAL A 146 -17.59 14.21 4.64
CA VAL A 146 -18.06 12.83 4.44
C VAL A 146 -19.15 12.76 3.37
N ALA A 147 -19.90 13.84 3.15
CA ALA A 147 -20.98 13.91 2.17
C ALA A 147 -20.52 14.35 0.76
N ALA A 148 -19.30 14.89 0.62
CA ALA A 148 -18.69 15.32 -0.64
C ALA A 148 -17.86 14.19 -1.28
#